data_AF-A0A9N8JL34-F1
#
_entry.id   AF-A0A9N8JL34-F1
#
_cell.length_a   1.000
_cell.length_b   1.000
_cell.length_c   1.000
_cell.angle_alpha   90.00
_cell.angle_beta   90.00
_cell.angle_gamma   90.00
#
_symmetry.space_group_name_H-M   'P 1'
#
loop_
_entity.id
_entity.type
_entity.pdbx_description
1 polymer ?
#
loop_
_entity_poly.entity_id
_entity_poly.type
_entity_poly.pdbx_seq_one_letter_code
_entity_poly.pdbx_strand_id
1 'polypeptide(L)'
;MRYLSTISAIALSLGSTYAWGWGGGGDDGSSGSGSSGSSGYGSGSYGSSGSGFGSGSAGFSIPFGGDFEKAQRAMIAHGVLASLAFVIFFPFGAISIRLFSFPGLLWFHAIVQVLAYLIFIAAFGLGIYLATQIHMLDQAHPIIGIVLFILIFFQPILGYMHHRLFKKYKRRTFWSHAHIWLGRIIITLGIINGGLGLDLANNTRKGEIAYGVVAGVVYLVYIISIFVGESKRRRDRKAAVHAEAEPKRSDSDSNDSNAPGLRTNYYA
;
A
#
# COMPACT_ATOMS: atom_id res chain seq x y z
N MET A 1 -13.30 -10.01 -22.67
CA MET A 1 -12.44 -10.54 -21.57
C MET A 1 -10.97 -10.17 -21.83
N ARG A 2 -10.56 -8.90 -21.67
CA ARG A 2 -9.18 -8.42 -21.98
C ARG A 2 -8.67 -7.31 -21.05
N TYR A 3 -9.18 -7.22 -19.81
CA TYR A 3 -8.75 -6.21 -18.82
C TYR A 3 -8.22 -6.81 -17.51
N LEU A 4 -8.09 -8.14 -17.42
CA LEU A 4 -7.61 -8.84 -16.21
C LEU A 4 -6.12 -9.20 -16.26
N SER A 5 -5.45 -9.05 -17.40
CA SER A 5 -4.04 -9.44 -17.62
C SER A 5 -3.02 -8.34 -17.31
N THR A 6 -3.44 -7.09 -17.05
CA THR A 6 -2.53 -5.99 -16.68
C THR A 6 -2.34 -5.84 -15.17
N ILE A 7 -3.27 -6.34 -14.35
CA ILE A 7 -3.17 -6.27 -12.88
C ILE A 7 -2.28 -7.38 -12.32
N SER A 8 -2.23 -8.54 -12.96
CA SER A 8 -1.26 -9.60 -12.64
C SER A 8 0.16 -9.21 -13.03
N ALA A 9 0.35 -8.46 -14.13
CA ALA A 9 1.67 -7.98 -14.56
C ALA A 9 2.30 -6.96 -13.60
N ILE A 10 1.50 -6.23 -12.81
CA ILE A 10 2.02 -5.24 -11.84
C ILE A 10 2.48 -5.92 -10.54
N ALA A 11 1.78 -6.95 -10.07
CA ALA A 11 2.24 -7.81 -8.99
C ALA A 11 3.46 -8.67 -9.41
N LEU A 12 3.52 -9.06 -10.69
CA LEU A 12 4.67 -9.75 -11.28
C LEU A 12 5.82 -8.78 -11.66
N SER A 13 5.63 -7.47 -11.71
CA SER A 13 6.76 -6.53 -11.87
C SER A 13 7.57 -6.34 -10.58
N LEU A 14 6.96 -6.63 -9.42
CA LEU A 14 7.63 -6.69 -8.12
C LEU A 14 8.11 -8.11 -7.75
N GLY A 15 7.62 -9.15 -8.44
CA GLY A 15 7.94 -10.56 -8.16
C GLY A 15 8.45 -11.39 -9.33
N SER A 16 8.65 -10.82 -10.52
CA SER A 16 9.01 -11.55 -11.74
C SER A 16 9.81 -10.69 -12.70
N THR A 17 11.03 -10.38 -12.29
CA THR A 17 12.16 -10.56 -13.19
C THR A 17 13.28 -11.21 -12.39
N TYR A 18 13.56 -12.47 -12.71
CA TYR A 18 14.88 -13.05 -12.47
C TYR A 18 15.85 -12.31 -13.41
N ALA A 19 16.17 -11.06 -13.06
CA ALA A 19 17.16 -10.23 -13.73
C ALA A 19 17.47 -8.99 -12.87
N TRP A 20 17.77 -9.17 -11.59
CA TRP A 20 18.75 -8.29 -10.93
C TRP A 20 20.14 -8.70 -11.46
N GLY A 21 20.33 -8.52 -12.76
CA GLY A 21 21.60 -8.69 -13.43
C GLY A 21 22.54 -7.61 -12.91
N TRP A 22 23.41 -8.00 -12.00
CA TRP A 22 24.67 -7.32 -11.73
C TRP A 22 25.51 -7.40 -13.00
N GLY A 23 25.34 -6.43 -13.89
CA GLY A 23 26.21 -6.18 -15.04
C GLY A 23 26.96 -4.89 -14.79
N GLY A 24 28.20 -5.00 -14.29
CA GLY A 24 29.11 -3.86 -14.15
C GLY A 24 29.58 -3.43 -15.53
N GLY A 25 29.19 -2.22 -15.93
CA GLY A 25 29.94 -1.43 -16.92
C GLY A 25 30.82 -0.46 -16.13
N GLY A 26 32.12 -0.68 -16.20
CA GLY A 26 33.15 0.19 -15.64
C GLY A 26 34.30 0.21 -16.63
N ASP A 27 34.54 1.39 -17.17
CA ASP A 27 35.59 1.71 -18.11
C ASP A 27 36.87 2.02 -17.33
N ASP A 28 37.94 1.27 -17.56
CA ASP A 28 39.27 1.64 -17.08
C ASP A 28 40.35 0.99 -17.95
N GLY A 29 40.92 1.85 -18.81
CA GLY A 29 42.14 1.53 -19.54
C GLY A 29 43.32 1.43 -18.59
N SER A 30 44.08 0.34 -18.71
CA SER A 30 45.50 0.33 -18.36
C SER A 30 46.23 -0.75 -19.15
N SER A 31 47.21 -0.28 -19.92
CA SER A 31 48.28 -0.98 -20.60
C SER A 31 49.07 -1.95 -19.72
N GLY A 32 49.51 -3.10 -20.27
CA GLY A 32 50.54 -3.94 -19.64
C GLY A 32 50.74 -5.35 -20.22
N SER A 33 51.57 -5.44 -21.27
CA SER A 33 52.54 -6.51 -21.63
C SER A 33 52.42 -7.97 -21.10
N GLY A 34 52.19 -8.91 -22.03
CA GLY A 34 53.07 -10.04 -22.45
C GLY A 34 53.86 -10.93 -21.46
N SER A 35 53.58 -12.25 -21.53
CA SER A 35 54.53 -13.37 -21.82
C SER A 35 54.51 -14.63 -20.90
N SER A 36 54.26 -15.78 -21.57
CA SER A 36 54.95 -17.11 -21.54
C SER A 36 54.86 -18.14 -20.39
N GLY A 37 54.48 -19.37 -20.79
CA GLY A 37 54.98 -20.71 -20.36
C GLY A 37 54.34 -21.34 -19.12
N SER A 38 54.24 -22.66 -18.88
CA SER A 38 54.40 -23.92 -19.63
C SER A 38 53.93 -25.07 -18.69
N SER A 39 53.26 -26.10 -19.23
CA SER A 39 53.20 -27.54 -18.83
C SER A 39 53.15 -28.00 -17.35
N GLY A 40 52.14 -28.82 -17.03
CA GLY A 40 52.15 -29.75 -15.88
C GLY A 40 50.93 -30.69 -15.87
N TYR A 41 51.17 -31.98 -15.64
CA TYR A 41 50.32 -33.13 -15.93
C TYR A 41 49.62 -33.68 -14.68
N GLY A 42 48.40 -34.21 -14.83
CA GLY A 42 47.98 -35.43 -14.13
C GLY A 42 46.90 -35.35 -13.04
N SER A 43 45.85 -36.14 -13.29
CA SER A 43 45.02 -36.94 -12.37
C SER A 43 43.58 -36.48 -12.15
N GLY A 44 42.67 -37.41 -12.43
CA GLY A 44 41.24 -37.19 -12.57
C GLY A 44 40.52 -36.98 -11.25
N SER A 45 39.50 -36.12 -11.30
CA SER A 45 38.54 -35.93 -10.24
C SER A 45 37.13 -36.01 -10.82
N TYR A 46 36.37 -36.94 -10.27
CA TYR A 46 34.92 -37.10 -10.32
C TYR A 46 34.20 -35.75 -10.41
N GLY A 47 33.35 -35.62 -11.44
CA GLY A 47 32.58 -34.41 -11.70
C GLY A 47 31.60 -34.13 -10.57
N SER A 48 31.77 -32.98 -9.93
CA SER A 48 30.69 -32.26 -9.28
C SER A 48 30.61 -30.89 -9.92
N SER A 49 29.59 -30.70 -10.74
CA SER A 49 29.22 -29.43 -11.35
C SER A 49 28.72 -28.48 -10.27
N GLY A 50 29.66 -27.81 -9.60
CA GLY A 50 29.42 -26.64 -8.77
C GLY A 50 30.02 -25.44 -9.45
N SER A 51 29.19 -24.64 -10.12
CA SER A 51 29.58 -23.36 -10.71
C SER A 51 30.01 -22.39 -9.60
N GLY A 52 31.32 -22.36 -9.33
CA GLY A 52 31.95 -21.38 -8.46
C GLY A 52 32.05 -20.04 -9.19
N PHE A 53 31.27 -19.06 -8.75
CA PHE A 53 31.43 -17.67 -9.15
C PHE A 53 32.11 -16.90 -8.02
N GLY A 54 33.11 -16.10 -8.42
CA GLY A 54 34.14 -15.53 -7.57
C GLY A 54 33.67 -14.56 -6.49
N SER A 55 34.41 -14.62 -5.39
CA SER A 55 34.41 -13.66 -4.29
C SER A 55 34.92 -12.29 -4.76
N GLY A 56 34.16 -11.24 -4.45
CA GLY A 56 34.57 -9.87 -4.72
C GLY A 56 33.44 -8.86 -4.53
N SER A 57 33.12 -8.50 -3.28
CA SER A 57 32.69 -7.15 -2.90
C SER A 57 32.58 -7.06 -1.38
N ALA A 58 33.13 -6.00 -0.81
CA ALA A 58 33.05 -5.70 0.61
C ALA A 58 31.59 -5.55 1.08
N GLY A 59 31.27 -6.13 2.24
CA GLY A 59 29.98 -5.94 2.92
C GLY A 59 29.43 -7.24 3.49
N PHE A 60 29.38 -7.33 4.82
CA PHE A 60 28.61 -8.29 5.62
C PHE A 60 29.23 -9.69 5.84
N SER A 61 29.69 -9.93 7.07
CA SER A 61 30.11 -11.24 7.57
C SER A 61 29.31 -11.66 8.81
N ILE A 62 28.25 -12.44 8.63
CA ILE A 62 27.59 -13.26 9.67
C ILE A 62 28.47 -14.51 9.92
N PRO A 63 28.77 -14.89 11.16
CA PRO A 63 29.67 -16.00 11.42
C PRO A 63 28.93 -17.35 11.41
N PHE A 64 28.44 -17.83 10.26
CA PHE A 64 28.26 -19.26 9.91
C PHE A 64 27.58 -19.41 8.53
N GLY A 65 28.14 -20.26 7.66
CA GLY A 65 27.83 -20.37 6.22
C GLY A 65 26.43 -20.89 5.81
N GLY A 66 25.46 -20.99 6.73
CA GLY A 66 24.06 -21.37 6.45
C GLY A 66 23.03 -20.29 6.82
N ASP A 67 23.42 -19.28 7.58
CA ASP A 67 22.49 -18.26 8.10
C ASP A 67 22.35 -17.06 7.16
N PHE A 68 23.35 -16.81 6.29
CA PHE A 68 23.28 -15.75 5.29
C PHE A 68 22.15 -15.93 4.28
N GLU A 69 21.94 -17.14 3.78
CA GLU A 69 20.88 -17.40 2.80
C GLU A 69 19.51 -17.18 3.42
N LYS A 70 19.32 -17.62 4.67
CA LYS A 70 18.08 -17.39 5.43
C LYS A 70 17.87 -15.91 5.71
N ALA A 71 18.91 -15.20 6.14
CA ALA A 71 18.87 -13.75 6.37
C ALA A 71 18.56 -12.99 5.08
N GLN A 72 19.15 -13.36 3.95
CA GLN A 72 18.87 -12.75 2.65
C GLN A 72 17.43 -13.00 2.20
N ARG A 73 16.93 -14.24 2.31
CA ARG A 73 15.53 -14.56 2.02
C ARG A 73 14.58 -13.79 2.93
N ALA A 74 14.93 -13.65 4.21
CA ALA A 74 14.19 -12.85 5.18
C ALA A 74 14.17 -11.36 4.81
N MET A 75 15.30 -10.78 4.41
CA MET A 75 15.36 -9.38 3.95
C MET A 75 14.46 -9.14 2.74
N ILE A 76 14.53 -10.02 1.74
CA ILE A 76 13.69 -9.92 0.53
C ILE A 76 12.21 -10.04 0.91
N ALA A 77 11.85 -11.05 1.71
CA ALA A 77 10.46 -11.24 2.13
C ALA A 77 9.95 -10.06 2.97
N HIS A 78 10.77 -9.47 3.84
CA HIS A 78 10.41 -8.27 4.61
C HIS A 78 10.08 -7.10 3.67
N GLY A 79 10.99 -6.79 2.75
CA GLY A 79 10.81 -5.69 1.80
C GLY A 79 9.57 -5.87 0.91
N VAL A 80 9.33 -7.08 0.42
CA VAL A 80 8.16 -7.40 -0.43
C VAL A 80 6.87 -7.28 0.38
N LEU A 81 6.77 -7.90 1.55
CA LEU A 81 5.55 -7.86 2.38
C LEU A 81 5.26 -6.43 2.88
N ALA A 82 6.28 -5.70 3.33
CA ALA A 82 6.12 -4.32 3.76
C ALA A 82 5.67 -3.40 2.62
N SER A 83 6.24 -3.57 1.42
CA SER A 83 5.85 -2.80 0.23
C SER A 83 4.43 -3.14 -0.20
N LEU A 84 4.04 -4.41 -0.21
CA LEU A 84 2.66 -4.81 -0.51
C LEU A 84 1.68 -4.17 0.46
N ALA A 85 1.99 -4.18 1.77
CA ALA A 85 1.12 -3.56 2.76
C ALA A 85 0.98 -2.05 2.54
N PHE A 86 2.10 -1.29 2.52
CA PHE A 86 2.07 0.17 2.55
C PHE A 86 1.91 0.85 1.20
N VAL A 87 2.40 0.25 0.12
CA VAL A 87 2.30 0.83 -1.22
C VAL A 87 1.01 0.39 -1.91
N ILE A 88 0.51 -0.81 -1.62
CA ILE A 88 -0.65 -1.36 -2.33
C ILE A 88 -1.89 -1.41 -1.44
N PHE A 89 -1.91 -2.29 -0.44
CA PHE A 89 -3.16 -2.62 0.26
C PHE A 89 -3.72 -1.48 1.13
N PHE A 90 -2.89 -0.82 1.93
CA PHE A 90 -3.33 0.29 2.79
C PHE A 90 -3.88 1.47 1.96
N PRO A 91 -3.16 1.99 0.95
CA PRO A 91 -3.69 3.03 0.05
C PRO A 91 -4.93 2.56 -0.70
N PHE A 92 -4.94 1.33 -1.24
CA PHE A 92 -6.06 0.80 -2.01
C PHE A 92 -7.36 0.74 -1.19
N GLY A 93 -7.30 0.21 0.03
CA GLY A 93 -8.46 0.18 0.93
C GLY A 93 -8.96 1.60 1.25
N ALA A 94 -8.05 2.56 1.39
CA ALA A 94 -8.37 3.94 1.68
C ALA A 94 -8.94 4.70 0.45
N ILE A 95 -8.47 4.42 -0.76
CA ILE A 95 -9.01 4.99 -2.00
C ILE A 95 -10.42 4.45 -2.24
N SER A 96 -10.61 3.14 -2.05
CA SER A 96 -11.88 2.45 -2.34
C SER A 96 -13.06 3.05 -1.60
N ILE A 97 -12.93 3.33 -0.29
CA ILE A 97 -14.00 3.93 0.54
C ILE A 97 -14.35 5.39 0.15
N ARG A 98 -13.52 6.03 -0.69
CA ARG A 98 -13.72 7.42 -1.15
C ARG A 98 -14.29 7.50 -2.56
N LEU A 99 -13.87 6.61 -3.46
CA LEU A 99 -14.26 6.66 -4.87
C LEU A 99 -15.49 5.81 -5.18
N PHE A 100 -15.60 4.64 -4.56
CA PHE A 100 -16.66 3.71 -4.88
C PHE A 100 -17.90 3.97 -4.03
N SER A 101 -19.05 3.46 -4.50
CA SER A 101 -20.34 3.60 -3.83
C SER A 101 -21.20 2.38 -4.15
N PHE A 102 -21.05 1.31 -3.36
CA PHE A 102 -21.83 0.08 -3.48
C PHE A 102 -22.26 -0.45 -2.10
N PRO A 103 -23.37 -1.21 -2.00
CA PRO A 103 -23.81 -1.80 -0.74
C PRO A 103 -22.75 -2.81 -0.27
N GLY A 104 -22.13 -2.55 0.89
CA GLY A 104 -21.05 -3.39 1.44
C GLY A 104 -19.63 -2.82 1.33
N LEU A 105 -19.46 -1.62 0.77
CA LEU A 105 -18.14 -0.97 0.63
C LEU A 105 -17.37 -0.84 1.96
N LEU A 106 -18.08 -0.65 3.07
CA LEU A 106 -17.46 -0.60 4.41
C LEU A 106 -16.84 -1.95 4.80
N TRP A 107 -17.54 -3.06 4.54
CA TRP A 107 -17.03 -4.40 4.80
C TRP A 107 -15.84 -4.71 3.90
N PHE A 108 -15.93 -4.34 2.63
CA PHE A 108 -14.80 -4.44 1.70
C PHE A 108 -13.57 -3.69 2.22
N HIS A 109 -13.75 -2.43 2.65
CA HIS A 109 -12.68 -1.65 3.27
C HIS A 109 -12.11 -2.37 4.50
N ALA A 110 -12.96 -2.82 5.44
CA ALA A 110 -12.50 -3.50 6.64
C ALA A 110 -11.70 -4.78 6.32
N ILE A 111 -12.17 -5.61 5.39
CA ILE A 111 -11.49 -6.86 4.99
C ILE A 111 -10.12 -6.56 4.39
N VAL A 112 -10.05 -5.60 3.45
CA VAL A 112 -8.78 -5.21 2.82
C VAL A 112 -7.80 -4.63 3.86
N GLN A 113 -8.29 -3.84 4.82
CA GLN A 113 -7.46 -3.27 5.88
C GLN A 113 -6.95 -4.33 6.85
N VAL A 114 -7.78 -5.32 7.22
CA VAL A 114 -7.36 -6.45 8.05
C VAL A 114 -6.31 -7.29 7.33
N LEU A 115 -6.50 -7.57 6.03
CA LEU A 115 -5.51 -8.28 5.22
C LEU A 115 -4.17 -7.52 5.17
N ALA A 116 -4.21 -6.20 4.90
CA ALA A 116 -3.03 -5.34 4.91
C ALA A 116 -2.30 -5.41 6.25
N TYR A 117 -3.05 -5.37 7.35
CA TYR A 117 -2.51 -5.44 8.69
C TYR A 117 -1.82 -6.77 8.99
N LEU A 118 -2.43 -7.90 8.61
CA LEU A 118 -1.82 -9.23 8.79
C LEU A 118 -0.53 -9.39 7.98
N ILE A 119 -0.51 -8.91 6.73
CA ILE A 119 0.70 -8.87 5.90
C ILE A 119 1.77 -8.01 6.57
N PHE A 120 1.40 -6.86 7.11
CA PHE A 120 2.35 -5.97 7.77
C PHE A 120 2.88 -6.55 9.09
N ILE A 121 2.07 -7.27 9.88
CA ILE A 121 2.55 -7.98 11.07
C ILE A 121 3.65 -8.98 10.70
N ALA A 122 3.45 -9.76 9.63
CA ALA A 122 4.46 -10.70 9.15
C ALA A 122 5.74 -9.98 8.69
N ALA A 123 5.59 -8.88 7.94
CA ALA A 123 6.72 -8.05 7.53
C ALA A 123 7.47 -7.48 8.75
N PHE A 124 6.76 -6.91 9.71
CA PHE A 124 7.33 -6.31 10.91
C PHE A 124 8.09 -7.34 11.76
N GLY A 125 7.50 -8.53 11.99
CA GLY A 125 8.18 -9.61 12.71
C GLY A 125 9.50 -10.00 12.06
N LEU A 126 9.52 -10.07 10.73
CA LEU A 126 10.74 -10.35 9.96
C LEU A 126 11.76 -9.21 10.04
N GLY A 127 11.29 -7.96 10.04
CA GLY A 127 12.14 -6.77 10.21
C GLY A 127 12.81 -6.72 11.58
N ILE A 128 12.07 -7.04 12.65
CA ILE A 128 12.63 -7.14 14.01
C ILE A 128 13.65 -8.27 14.10
N TYR A 129 13.34 -9.45 13.54
CA TYR A 129 14.30 -10.54 13.46
C TYR A 129 15.60 -10.08 12.80
N LEU A 130 15.53 -9.47 11.62
CA LEU A 130 16.71 -8.95 10.92
C LEU A 130 17.47 -7.89 11.72
N ALA A 131 16.77 -6.88 12.24
CA ALA A 131 17.38 -5.77 12.96
C ALA A 131 18.08 -6.21 14.25
N THR A 132 17.59 -7.27 14.91
CA THR A 132 18.28 -7.87 16.07
C THR A 132 19.54 -8.63 15.70
N GLN A 133 19.55 -9.34 14.56
CA GLN A 133 20.75 -10.08 14.10
C GLN A 133 21.90 -9.14 13.71
N ILE A 134 21.58 -7.96 13.19
CA ILE A 134 22.58 -7.00 12.69
C ILE A 134 22.80 -5.81 13.62
N HIS A 135 22.18 -5.80 14.81
CA HIS A 135 22.26 -4.72 15.81
C HIS A 135 21.95 -3.31 15.27
N MET A 136 20.99 -3.18 14.35
CA MET A 136 20.61 -1.90 13.72
C MET A 136 19.26 -1.34 14.19
N LEU A 137 18.82 -1.67 15.40
CA LEU A 137 17.55 -1.18 15.95
C LEU A 137 17.51 0.33 16.21
N ASP A 138 18.68 0.97 16.27
CA ASP A 138 18.87 2.41 16.46
C ASP A 138 18.73 3.23 15.16
N GLN A 139 18.61 2.57 14.01
CA GLN A 139 18.42 3.23 12.73
C GLN A 139 17.01 3.80 12.59
N ALA A 140 16.87 4.84 11.77
CA ALA A 140 15.60 5.53 11.56
C ALA A 140 14.49 4.58 11.05
N HIS A 141 14.82 3.65 10.15
CA HIS A 141 13.85 2.74 9.55
C HIS A 141 13.18 1.78 10.57
N PRO A 142 13.93 1.03 11.40
CA PRO A 142 13.34 0.22 12.46
C PRO A 142 12.55 1.02 13.50
N ILE A 143 13.05 2.20 13.92
CA ILE A 143 12.36 3.06 14.89
C ILE A 143 10.99 3.50 14.33
N ILE A 144 10.95 4.02 13.11
CA ILE A 144 9.70 4.44 12.46
C ILE A 144 8.80 3.21 12.23
N GLY A 145 9.36 2.06 11.87
CA GLY A 145 8.64 0.79 11.73
C GLY A 145 7.92 0.37 13.01
N ILE A 146 8.57 0.48 14.17
CA ILE A 146 7.97 0.18 15.49
C ILE A 146 6.85 1.18 15.79
N VAL A 147 7.07 2.47 15.55
CA VAL A 147 6.03 3.49 15.72
C VAL A 147 4.83 3.18 14.82
N LEU A 148 5.04 2.85 13.56
CA LEU A 148 3.96 2.46 12.62
C LEU A 148 3.18 1.25 13.11
N PHE A 149 3.87 0.22 13.62
CA PHE A 149 3.22 -0.96 14.19
C PHE A 149 2.29 -0.59 15.34
N ILE A 150 2.74 0.25 16.27
CA ILE A 150 1.93 0.74 17.39
C ILE A 150 0.73 1.56 16.88
N LEU A 151 0.95 2.50 15.95
CA LEU A 151 -0.12 3.35 15.43
C LEU A 151 -1.19 2.55 14.68
N ILE A 152 -0.79 1.55 13.90
CA ILE A 152 -1.71 0.67 13.17
C ILE A 152 -2.53 -0.19 14.14
N PHE A 153 -1.98 -0.63 15.27
CA PHE A 153 -2.74 -1.37 16.28
C PHE A 153 -3.99 -0.58 16.76
N PHE A 154 -3.89 0.74 16.89
CA PHE A 154 -5.02 1.59 17.29
C PHE A 154 -6.02 1.85 16.15
N GLN A 155 -5.64 1.72 14.89
CA GLN A 155 -6.50 2.02 13.73
C GLN A 155 -7.82 1.21 13.71
N PRO A 156 -7.82 -0.13 13.89
CA PRO A 156 -9.05 -0.93 13.95
C PRO A 156 -9.98 -0.52 15.09
N ILE A 157 -9.43 -0.22 16.27
CA ILE A 157 -10.20 0.23 17.44
C ILE A 157 -10.91 1.54 17.12
N LEU A 158 -10.16 2.51 16.58
CA LEU A 158 -10.71 3.80 16.16
C LEU A 158 -11.73 3.65 15.02
N GLY A 159 -11.49 2.71 14.09
CA GLY A 159 -12.41 2.40 12.98
C GLY A 159 -13.73 1.83 13.47
N TYR A 160 -13.69 0.90 14.43
CA TYR A 160 -14.87 0.34 15.08
C TYR A 160 -15.67 1.41 15.83
N MET A 161 -14.99 2.24 16.64
CA MET A 161 -15.62 3.35 17.36
C MET A 161 -16.22 4.38 16.40
N HIS A 162 -15.49 4.76 15.35
CA HIS A 162 -15.98 5.64 14.29
C HIS A 162 -17.27 5.09 13.69
N HIS A 163 -17.30 3.81 13.30
CA HIS A 163 -18.48 3.21 12.69
C HIS A 163 -19.68 3.21 13.65
N ARG A 164 -19.49 2.75 14.90
CA ARG A 164 -20.57 2.67 15.90
C ARG A 164 -21.16 4.06 16.19
N LEU A 165 -20.31 5.07 16.38
CA LEU A 165 -20.75 6.43 16.68
C LEU A 165 -21.35 7.12 15.45
N PHE A 166 -20.82 6.89 14.25
CA PHE A 166 -21.37 7.47 13.04
C PHE A 166 -22.77 6.91 12.74
N LYS A 167 -23.00 5.62 12.96
CA LYS A 167 -24.32 5.00 12.86
C LYS A 167 -25.32 5.58 13.88
N LYS A 168 -24.85 5.88 15.10
CA LYS A 168 -25.68 6.43 16.17
C LYS A 168 -26.02 7.91 15.99
N TYR A 169 -25.05 8.74 15.63
CA TYR A 169 -25.22 10.20 15.65
C TYR A 169 -25.35 10.84 14.25
N LYS A 170 -25.16 10.08 13.16
CA LYS A 170 -25.16 10.53 11.76
C LYS A 170 -24.27 11.76 11.46
N ARG A 171 -23.35 12.10 12.37
CA ARG A 171 -22.42 13.23 12.29
C ARG A 171 -21.00 12.78 12.56
N ARG A 172 -20.02 13.52 12.03
CA ARG A 172 -18.61 13.26 12.35
C ARG A 172 -18.36 13.54 13.83
N THR A 173 -17.88 12.53 14.54
CA THR A 173 -17.45 12.63 15.93
C THR A 173 -15.94 12.86 16.01
N PHE A 174 -15.41 13.17 17.19
CA PHE A 174 -13.97 13.24 17.44
C PHE A 174 -13.23 11.99 16.94
N TRP A 175 -13.74 10.80 17.27
CA TRP A 175 -13.23 9.50 16.82
C TRP A 175 -13.17 9.35 15.31
N SER A 176 -14.11 9.99 14.59
CA SER A 176 -14.11 9.99 13.13
C SER A 176 -12.91 10.77 12.57
N HIS A 177 -12.59 11.91 13.18
CA HIS A 177 -11.44 12.71 12.77
C HIS A 177 -10.13 12.01 13.14
N ALA A 178 -10.04 11.46 14.35
CA ALA A 178 -8.88 10.70 14.79
C ALA A 178 -8.58 9.53 13.85
N HIS A 179 -9.57 8.70 13.51
CA HIS A 179 -9.39 7.58 12.57
C HIS A 179 -8.91 8.04 11.18
N ILE A 180 -9.51 9.10 10.63
CA ILE A 180 -9.17 9.59 9.28
C ILE A 180 -7.76 10.21 9.25
N TRP A 181 -7.42 11.07 10.21
CA TRP A 181 -6.12 11.74 10.25
C TRP A 181 -5.00 10.78 10.60
N LEU A 182 -5.21 9.89 11.57
CA LEU A 182 -4.24 8.87 11.91
C LEU A 182 -3.94 7.97 10.71
N GLY A 183 -4.96 7.55 9.96
CA GLY A 183 -4.77 6.75 8.75
C GLY A 183 -3.95 7.47 7.67
N ARG A 184 -4.09 8.79 7.52
CA ARG A 184 -3.26 9.60 6.59
C ARG A 184 -1.80 9.64 7.02
N ILE A 185 -1.56 9.84 8.31
CA ILE A 185 -0.22 9.88 8.88
C ILE A 185 0.46 8.52 8.69
N ILE A 186 -0.24 7.42 9.03
CA ILE A 186 0.28 6.05 8.89
C ILE A 186 0.67 5.74 7.44
N ILE A 187 -0.21 6.02 6.46
CA ILE A 187 0.10 5.73 5.04
C ILE A 187 1.32 6.53 4.58
N THR A 188 1.38 7.82 4.93
CA THR A 188 2.48 8.70 4.52
C THR A 188 3.81 8.27 5.15
N LEU A 189 3.82 8.04 6.47
CA LEU A 189 5.00 7.56 7.19
C LEU A 189 5.43 6.17 6.71
N GLY A 190 4.48 5.28 6.39
CA GLY A 190 4.78 3.94 5.88
C GLY A 190 5.49 3.95 4.52
N ILE A 191 5.08 4.83 3.61
CA ILE A 191 5.73 5.00 2.31
C ILE A 191 7.14 5.59 2.48
N ILE A 192 7.28 6.63 3.32
CA ILE A 192 8.60 7.20 3.63
C ILE A 192 9.50 6.14 4.26
N ASN A 193 8.97 5.35 5.21
CA ASN A 193 9.71 4.31 5.88
C ASN A 193 10.15 3.20 4.92
N GLY A 194 9.34 2.85 3.93
CA GLY A 194 9.73 1.90 2.89
C GLY A 194 10.91 2.42 2.05
N GLY A 195 10.94 3.73 1.74
CA GLY A 195 12.09 4.37 1.11
C GLY A 195 13.36 4.29 1.97
N LEU A 196 13.26 4.63 3.25
CA LEU A 196 14.37 4.50 4.21
C LEU A 196 14.87 3.06 4.37
N GLY A 197 13.98 2.08 4.23
CA GLY A 197 14.35 0.66 4.28
C GLY A 197 15.18 0.22 3.07
N LEU A 198 14.92 0.79 1.89
CA LEU A 198 15.72 0.52 0.68
C LEU A 198 17.11 1.15 0.76
N ASP A 199 17.19 2.37 1.29
CA ASP A 199 18.45 3.06 1.56
C ASP A 199 19.30 2.27 2.57
N LEU A 200 18.68 1.83 3.68
CA LEU A 200 19.35 1.00 4.68
C LEU A 200 19.81 -0.37 4.14
N ALA A 201 19.08 -0.93 3.18
CA ALA A 201 19.44 -2.17 2.50
C ALA A 201 20.56 -1.97 1.44
N ASN A 202 21.08 -0.76 1.27
CA ASN A 202 22.03 -0.38 0.23
C ASN A 202 21.58 -0.89 -1.15
N ASN A 203 20.30 -0.68 -1.45
CA ASN A 203 19.70 -1.23 -2.65
C ASN A 203 20.32 -0.61 -3.92
N THR A 204 20.18 -1.30 -5.05
CA THR A 204 20.62 -0.74 -6.32
C THR A 204 19.83 0.54 -6.62
N ARG A 205 20.50 1.53 -7.21
CA ARG A 205 19.85 2.79 -7.64
C ARG A 205 18.63 2.57 -8.54
N LYS A 206 18.63 1.49 -9.33
CA LYS A 206 17.47 1.07 -10.13
C LYS A 206 16.27 0.67 -9.26
N GLY A 207 16.50 -0.06 -8.18
CA GLY A 207 15.45 -0.49 -7.25
C GLY A 207 14.86 0.65 -6.43
N GLU A 208 15.69 1.59 -6.00
CA GLU A 208 15.22 2.83 -5.34
C GLU A 208 14.34 3.66 -6.27
N ILE A 209 14.77 3.86 -7.53
CA ILE A 209 13.98 4.57 -8.54
C ILE A 209 12.67 3.84 -8.81
N ALA A 210 12.70 2.52 -8.98
CA ALA A 210 11.50 1.73 -9.24
C ALA A 210 10.48 1.86 -8.08
N TYR A 211 10.94 1.73 -6.83
CA TYR A 211 10.10 1.95 -5.66
C TYR A 211 9.56 3.37 -5.62
N GLY A 212 10.42 4.38 -5.79
CA GLY A 212 10.03 5.79 -5.75
C GLY A 212 8.97 6.15 -6.79
N VAL A 213 9.10 5.65 -8.02
CA VAL A 213 8.10 5.85 -9.08
C VAL A 213 6.77 5.20 -8.70
N VAL A 214 6.79 3.93 -8.30
CA VAL A 214 5.55 3.20 -7.97
C VAL A 214 4.86 3.81 -6.74
N ALA A 215 5.61 4.01 -5.66
CA ALA A 215 5.10 4.59 -4.43
C ALA A 215 4.62 6.03 -4.65
N GLY A 216 5.35 6.83 -5.46
CA GLY A 216 4.95 8.18 -5.82
C GLY A 216 3.65 8.24 -6.61
N VAL A 217 3.48 7.37 -7.61
CA VAL A 217 2.23 7.28 -8.39
C VAL A 217 1.06 6.86 -7.51
N VAL A 218 1.22 5.82 -6.69
CA VAL A 218 0.16 5.37 -5.78
C VAL A 218 -0.19 6.46 -4.78
N TYR A 219 0.82 7.13 -4.20
CA TYR A 219 0.59 8.22 -3.26
C TYR A 219 -0.13 9.39 -3.93
N LEU A 220 0.23 9.75 -5.16
CA LEU A 220 -0.47 10.79 -5.93
C LEU A 220 -1.94 10.42 -6.15
N VAL A 221 -2.23 9.20 -6.57
CA VAL A 221 -3.61 8.71 -6.73
C VAL A 221 -4.36 8.75 -5.39
N TYR A 222 -3.70 8.36 -4.30
CA TYR A 222 -4.26 8.45 -2.95
C TYR A 222 -4.61 9.89 -2.56
N ILE A 223 -3.72 10.86 -2.81
CA ILE A 223 -3.97 12.28 -2.53
C ILE A 223 -5.13 12.81 -3.38
N ILE A 224 -5.15 12.53 -4.68
CA ILE A 224 -6.27 12.89 -5.57
C ILE A 224 -7.59 12.30 -5.04
N SER A 225 -7.57 11.04 -4.57
CA SER A 225 -8.75 10.38 -4.01
C SER A 225 -9.32 11.09 -2.78
N ILE A 226 -8.46 11.70 -1.96
CA ILE A 226 -8.87 12.49 -0.80
C ILE A 226 -9.61 13.74 -1.27
N PHE A 227 -9.03 14.48 -2.21
CA PHE A 227 -9.64 15.71 -2.72
C PHE A 227 -10.97 15.45 -3.42
N VAL A 228 -11.04 14.44 -4.29
CA VAL A 228 -12.28 14.04 -4.98
C VAL A 228 -13.34 13.58 -3.97
N GLY A 229 -12.97 12.73 -3.01
CA GLY A 229 -13.89 12.24 -1.99
C GLY A 229 -14.43 13.34 -1.07
N GLU A 230 -13.62 14.34 -0.73
CA GLU A 230 -14.06 15.50 0.05
C GLU A 230 -14.94 16.45 -0.76
N SER A 231 -14.60 16.71 -2.03
CA SER A 231 -15.38 17.55 -2.94
C SER A 231 -16.78 16.97 -3.17
N LYS A 232 -16.88 15.65 -3.44
CA LYS A 232 -18.16 14.95 -3.60
C LYS A 232 -19.05 15.11 -2.35
N ARG A 233 -18.51 14.84 -1.17
CA ARG A 233 -19.26 14.97 0.10
C ARG A 233 -19.71 16.41 0.39
N ARG A 234 -18.90 17.41 0.02
CA ARG A 234 -19.29 18.83 0.14
C ARG A 234 -20.43 19.18 -0.80
N ARG A 235 -20.43 18.65 -2.04
CA ARG A 235 -21.52 18.83 -3.01
C ARG A 235 -22.81 18.17 -2.51
N ASP A 236 -22.72 16.93 -2.02
CA ASP A 236 -23.88 16.19 -1.49
C ASP A 236 -24.51 16.92 -0.29
N ARG A 237 -23.68 17.46 0.63
CA ARG A 237 -24.17 18.27 1.75
C ARG A 237 -24.84 19.56 1.31
N LYS A 238 -24.27 20.26 0.31
CA LYS A 238 -24.89 21.48 -0.24
C LYS A 238 -26.23 21.16 -0.89
N ALA A 239 -26.31 20.10 -1.69
CA ALA A 239 -27.55 19.66 -2.33
C ALA A 239 -28.62 19.30 -1.29
N ALA A 240 -28.26 18.61 -0.20
CA ALA A 240 -29.20 18.31 0.88
C ALA A 240 -29.74 19.57 1.57
N VAL A 241 -28.86 20.54 1.87
CA VAL A 241 -29.28 21.84 2.45
C VAL A 241 -30.18 22.62 1.50
N HIS A 242 -29.87 22.64 0.20
CA HIS A 242 -30.73 23.30 -0.80
C HIS A 242 -32.09 22.61 -0.93
N ALA A 243 -32.14 21.27 -0.90
CA ALA A 243 -33.39 20.51 -0.95
C ALA A 243 -34.27 20.72 0.29
N GLU A 244 -33.67 20.96 1.47
CA GLU A 244 -34.41 21.33 2.69
C GLU A 244 -34.86 22.80 2.69
N ALA A 245 -34.16 23.68 1.95
CA ALA A 245 -34.46 25.11 1.87
C ALA A 245 -35.51 25.47 0.82
N GLU A 246 -35.82 24.60 -0.15
CA GLU A 246 -36.96 24.81 -1.03
C GLU A 246 -38.26 24.62 -0.23
N PRO A 247 -39.11 25.66 -0.08
CA PRO A 247 -40.42 25.49 0.53
C PRO A 247 -41.20 24.50 -0.33
N LYS A 248 -41.76 23.46 0.30
CA LYS A 248 -42.78 22.61 -0.34
C LYS A 248 -43.84 23.55 -0.92
N ARG A 249 -43.82 23.78 -2.24
CA ARG A 249 -44.95 24.36 -2.94
C ARG A 249 -46.13 23.47 -2.62
N SER A 250 -47.08 24.00 -1.88
CA SER A 250 -48.32 23.33 -1.58
C SER A 250 -49.01 23.08 -2.91
N ASP A 251 -49.13 21.82 -3.30
CA ASP A 251 -50.19 21.38 -4.20
C ASP A 251 -51.51 21.60 -3.44
N SER A 252 -51.95 22.84 -3.39
CA SER A 252 -53.22 23.29 -2.85
C SER A 252 -53.80 24.33 -3.80
N ASP A 253 -54.07 23.92 -5.04
CA ASP A 253 -54.92 24.65 -5.97
C ASP A 253 -55.61 23.65 -6.91
N SER A 254 -56.55 22.89 -6.35
CA SER A 254 -57.67 22.32 -7.13
C SER A 254 -58.83 21.93 -6.21
N ASN A 255 -59.32 22.86 -5.40
CA ASN A 255 -60.68 22.74 -4.89
C ASN A 255 -61.19 24.12 -4.48
N ASP A 256 -61.90 24.78 -5.39
CA ASP A 256 -63.24 25.33 -5.15
C ASP A 256 -63.58 26.32 -6.27
N SER A 257 -64.54 25.95 -7.11
CA SER A 257 -65.66 26.84 -7.39
C SER A 257 -66.68 26.17 -8.29
N ASN A 258 -67.90 26.12 -7.74
CA ASN A 258 -69.17 26.38 -8.41
C ASN A 258 -70.16 25.21 -8.44
N ALA A 259 -70.83 25.00 -7.31
CA ALA A 259 -72.22 24.57 -7.31
C ALA A 259 -73.13 25.81 -7.29
N PRO A 260 -74.07 25.89 -8.23
CA PRO A 260 -75.44 26.23 -7.86
C PRO A 260 -76.39 25.14 -8.37
N GLY A 261 -77.25 24.66 -7.48
CA GLY A 261 -78.19 23.59 -7.78
C GLY A 261 -79.25 24.00 -8.80
N LEU A 262 -79.75 23.02 -9.57
CA LEU A 262 -81.17 22.86 -9.86
C LEU A 262 -81.43 21.49 -10.54
N ARG A 263 -82.21 20.67 -9.83
CA ARG A 263 -83.33 19.81 -10.25
C ARG A 263 -83.18 18.73 -11.37
N THR A 264 -84.09 17.77 -11.21
CA THR A 264 -84.80 16.87 -12.15
C THR A 264 -84.24 15.47 -12.45
N ASN A 265 -84.93 14.48 -11.86
CA ASN A 265 -85.58 13.30 -12.45
C ASN A 265 -84.96 12.63 -13.69
N TYR A 266 -84.70 11.33 -13.66
CA TYR A 266 -85.61 10.27 -14.17
C TYR A 266 -84.92 8.89 -14.35
N TYR A 267 -85.67 7.86 -13.95
CA TYR A 267 -85.81 6.46 -14.42
C TYR A 267 -84.64 5.45 -14.50
N ALA A 268 -85.01 4.29 -13.92
CA ALA A 268 -84.76 2.88 -14.29
C ALA A 268 -83.42 2.25 -13.89
#